data_AF-A0A7S3TML5-F1
#
_entry.id   AF-A0A7S3TML5-F1
#
_cell.length_a   1.000
_cell.length_b   1.000
_cell.length_c   1.000
_cell.angle_alpha   90.00
_cell.angle_beta   90.00
_cell.angle_gamma   90.00
#
_symmetry.space_group_name_H-M   'P 1'
#
loop_
_entity.id
_entity.type
_entity.pdbx_description
1 polymer ?
#
loop_
_entity_poly.entity_id
_entity_poly.type
_entity_poly.pdbx_seq_one_letter_code
_entity_poly.pdbx_strand_id
1 'polypeptide(L)'
;KGQKFACKNVSFVPNIVSGKIAVNSAGIKCVEGEYVVFNDGSRARAEYLVMCTGYRDSFSYLKGNIGATGIPLSVPENNVRRLYRHIFHPCIGHSMAWIGFVRPSTGGIPPCAEMAARYFALLVAGKRKLP
;
A
#
# COMPACT_ATOMS: atom_id res chain seq x y z
N LYS A 1 -2.56 12.77 -14.17
CA LYS A 1 -2.28 13.32 -12.82
C LYS A 1 -1.40 12.32 -12.07
N GLY A 2 -0.08 12.52 -12.07
CA GLY A 2 0.88 11.58 -11.47
C GLY A 2 0.71 11.47 -9.97
N GLN A 3 0.63 10.25 -9.43
CA GLN A 3 0.77 10.03 -7.99
C GLN A 3 2.18 10.44 -7.60
N LYS A 4 2.29 11.57 -6.90
CA LYS A 4 3.56 12.02 -6.32
C LYS A 4 3.87 11.13 -5.11
N PHE A 5 4.49 9.98 -5.36
CA PHE A 5 5.22 9.31 -4.30
C PHE A 5 6.45 10.15 -3.97
N ALA A 6 6.51 10.66 -2.74
CA ALA A 6 7.70 11.34 -2.24
C ALA A 6 8.80 10.28 -2.03
N CYS A 7 9.75 10.21 -2.96
CA CYS A 7 10.95 9.40 -2.77
C CYS A 7 11.88 10.13 -1.80
N LYS A 8 12.05 9.60 -0.59
CA LYS A 8 12.98 10.13 0.41
C LYS A 8 14.35 9.48 0.21
N ASN A 9 15.10 9.94 -0.78
CA ASN A 9 16.44 9.45 -1.05
C ASN A 9 17.38 10.63 -1.33
N VAL A 10 18.29 10.89 -0.40
CA VAL A 10 19.27 11.99 -0.48
C VAL A 10 20.31 11.78 -1.58
N SER A 11 20.57 10.52 -1.95
CA SER A 11 21.61 10.15 -2.91
C SER A 11 21.09 10.02 -4.34
N PHE A 12 19.78 10.07 -4.57
CA PHE A 12 19.18 9.87 -5.89
C PHE A 12 19.62 10.96 -6.88
N VAL A 13 19.38 12.24 -6.55
CA VAL A 13 19.74 13.36 -7.42
C VAL A 13 21.26 13.48 -7.65
N PRO A 14 22.13 13.41 -6.61
CA PRO A 14 23.58 13.44 -6.81
C PRO A 14 24.09 12.36 -7.78
N ASN A 15 23.55 11.13 -7.70
CA ASN A 15 23.98 10.04 -8.57
C ASN A 15 23.48 10.19 -10.03
N ILE A 16 22.39 10.91 -10.26
CA ILE A 16 21.96 11.29 -11.62
C ILE A 16 22.93 12.32 -12.19
N VAL A 17 23.20 13.39 -11.43
CA VAL A 17 24.10 14.48 -11.85
C VAL A 17 25.51 13.95 -12.12
N SER A 18 25.99 13.00 -11.32
CA SER A 18 27.31 12.39 -11.51
C SER A 18 27.36 11.33 -12.62
N GLY A 19 26.25 11.05 -13.31
CA GLY A 19 26.17 10.02 -14.36
C GLY A 19 26.19 8.57 -13.86
N LYS A 20 26.12 8.32 -12.55
CA LYS A 20 26.08 6.96 -11.99
C LYS A 20 24.74 6.27 -12.20
N ILE A 21 23.66 7.04 -12.30
CA ILE A 21 22.30 6.55 -12.57
C ILE A 21 21.79 7.21 -13.85
N ALA A 22 21.55 6.40 -14.87
CA ALA A 22 20.79 6.82 -16.05
C ALA A 22 19.29 6.63 -15.76
N VAL A 23 18.50 7.70 -15.87
CA VAL A 23 17.05 7.66 -15.63
C VAL A 23 16.31 7.58 -16.95
N ASN A 24 15.46 6.57 -17.11
CA ASN A 24 14.42 6.54 -18.12
C ASN A 24 13.05 6.70 -17.45
N SER A 25 12.28 7.72 -17.85
CA SER A 25 10.93 7.98 -17.34
C SER A 25 9.81 7.62 -18.33
N ALA A 26 10.15 7.12 -19.52
CA ALA A 26 9.18 6.66 -20.52
C ALA A 26 8.52 5.33 -20.09
N GLY A 27 9.22 4.54 -19.26
CA GLY A 27 8.76 3.24 -18.80
C GLY A 27 9.14 2.12 -19.77
N ILE A 28 9.06 0.89 -19.26
CA ILE A 28 9.43 -0.32 -20.01
C ILE A 28 8.26 -0.75 -20.90
N LYS A 29 8.54 -1.02 -22.17
CA LYS A 29 7.61 -1.59 -23.15
C LYS A 29 7.64 -3.12 -23.10
N CYS A 30 8.83 -3.69 -23.26
CA CYS A 30 9.06 -5.14 -23.26
C CYS A 30 10.53 -5.47 -22.96
N VAL A 31 10.81 -6.77 -22.78
CA VAL A 31 12.16 -7.33 -22.70
C VAL A 31 12.35 -8.25 -23.91
N GLU A 32 13.45 -8.07 -24.64
CA GLU A 32 13.79 -8.78 -25.87
C GLU A 32 15.21 -9.34 -25.75
N GLY A 33 15.32 -10.63 -25.42
CA GLY A 33 16.61 -11.26 -25.13
C GLY A 33 17.31 -10.58 -23.94
N GLU A 34 18.50 -10.04 -24.19
CA GLU A 34 19.30 -9.31 -23.17
C GLU A 34 18.97 -7.80 -23.11
N TYR A 35 17.98 -7.33 -23.86
CA TYR A 35 17.64 -5.91 -23.96
C TYR A 35 16.30 -5.59 -23.32
N VAL A 36 16.25 -4.46 -22.61
CA VAL A 36 15.02 -3.79 -22.17
C VAL A 36 14.68 -2.73 -23.21
N VAL A 37 13.47 -2.78 -23.76
CA VAL A 37 12.94 -1.80 -24.72
C VAL A 37 12.01 -0.85 -23.98
N PHE A 38 12.22 0.45 -24.14
CA PHE A 38 11.44 1.50 -23.49
C PHE A 38 10.36 2.07 -24.42
N ASN A 39 9.36 2.74 -23.84
CA ASN A 39 8.24 3.30 -24.61
C ASN A 39 8.64 4.46 -25.52
N ASP A 40 9.80 5.07 -25.31
CA ASP A 40 10.38 6.12 -26.18
C ASP A 40 11.15 5.53 -27.39
N GLY A 41 11.19 4.20 -27.52
CA GLY A 41 11.91 3.50 -28.59
C GLY A 41 13.38 3.24 -28.30
N SER A 42 13.93 3.76 -27.20
CA SER A 42 15.29 3.43 -26.77
C SER A 42 15.38 2.00 -26.24
N ARG A 43 16.61 1.45 -26.20
CA ARG A 43 16.89 0.12 -25.64
C ARG A 43 18.16 0.13 -24.80
N ALA A 44 18.21 -0.69 -23.76
CA ALA A 44 19.39 -0.89 -22.92
C ALA A 44 19.64 -2.38 -22.68
N ARG A 45 20.90 -2.82 -22.74
CA ARG A 45 21.29 -4.18 -22.35
C ARG A 45 21.28 -4.27 -20.83
N ALA A 46 20.72 -5.35 -20.27
CA ALA A 46 20.68 -5.58 -18.83
C ALA A 46 20.80 -7.07 -18.50
N GLU A 47 21.66 -7.39 -17.54
CA GLU A 47 21.82 -8.77 -17.03
C GLU A 47 20.77 -9.11 -15.96
N TYR A 48 20.33 -8.10 -15.21
CA TYR A 48 19.36 -8.26 -14.12
C TYR A 48 18.27 -7.19 -14.20
N LEU A 49 17.05 -7.62 -13.88
CA LEU A 49 15.88 -6.75 -13.82
C LEU A 49 15.25 -6.81 -12.42
N VAL A 50 15.32 -5.72 -11.68
CA VAL A 50 14.76 -5.62 -10.33
C VAL A 50 13.43 -4.86 -10.36
N MET A 51 12.33 -5.56 -10.11
CA MET A 51 10.97 -5.00 -10.19
C MET A 51 10.54 -4.35 -8.86
N CYS A 52 10.87 -3.07 -8.71
CA CYS A 52 10.46 -2.25 -7.55
C CYS A 52 9.04 -1.65 -7.70
N THR A 53 8.06 -2.44 -8.16
CA THR A 53 6.70 -1.97 -8.52
C THR A 53 5.73 -1.84 -7.35
N GLY A 54 6.21 -2.05 -6.12
CA GLY A 54 5.42 -1.94 -4.89
C GLY A 54 4.71 -3.25 -4.50
N TYR A 55 3.75 -3.13 -3.59
CA TYR A 55 3.03 -4.26 -3.00
C TYR A 55 1.51 -4.02 -3.06
N ARG A 56 0.74 -5.11 -3.00
CA ARG A 56 -0.72 -5.08 -2.86
C ARG A 56 -1.12 -5.75 -1.56
N ASP A 57 -2.10 -5.17 -0.87
CA ASP A 57 -2.70 -5.78 0.31
C ASP A 57 -3.52 -7.00 -0.12
N SER A 58 -3.49 -8.06 0.69
CA SER A 58 -4.29 -9.27 0.48
C SER A 58 -4.76 -9.82 1.82
N PHE A 59 -6.08 -9.94 1.97
CA PHE A 59 -6.73 -10.52 3.15
C PHE A 59 -7.35 -11.88 2.82
N SER A 60 -6.71 -12.65 1.94
CA SER A 60 -7.23 -13.93 1.43
C SER A 60 -7.42 -15.00 2.51
N TYR A 61 -6.90 -14.80 3.71
CA TYR A 61 -7.13 -15.67 4.87
C TYR A 61 -8.46 -15.36 5.59
N LEU A 62 -9.05 -14.18 5.37
CA LEU A 62 -10.36 -13.78 5.91
C LEU A 62 -11.47 -14.00 4.85
N LYS A 63 -11.77 -15.27 4.57
CA LYS A 63 -12.84 -15.67 3.65
C LYS A 63 -14.11 -16.05 4.41
N GLY A 64 -15.25 -15.95 3.74
CA GLY A 64 -16.55 -16.36 4.27
C GLY A 64 -17.32 -15.22 4.92
N ASN A 65 -18.31 -15.58 5.73
CA ASN A 65 -19.23 -14.66 6.37
C ASN A 65 -19.17 -14.79 7.90
N ILE A 66 -19.58 -13.74 8.61
CA ILE A 66 -19.73 -13.79 10.07
C ILE A 66 -20.93 -14.67 10.43
N GLY A 67 -20.67 -15.93 10.79
CA GLY A 67 -21.71 -16.88 11.18
C GLY A 67 -22.86 -16.96 10.16
N ALA A 68 -24.09 -17.01 10.65
CA ALA A 68 -25.30 -17.03 9.81
C ALA A 68 -25.76 -15.65 9.32
N THR A 69 -25.03 -14.55 9.63
CA THR A 69 -25.47 -13.18 9.32
C THR A 69 -25.36 -12.82 7.84
N GLY A 70 -24.60 -13.60 7.05
CA GLY A 70 -24.33 -13.31 5.65
C GLY A 70 -23.36 -12.14 5.40
N ILE A 71 -22.86 -11.48 6.45
CA ILE A 71 -21.93 -10.35 6.32
C ILE A 71 -20.53 -10.88 5.93
N PRO A 72 -19.95 -10.44 4.80
CA PRO A 72 -18.64 -10.89 4.38
C PRO A 72 -17.54 -10.42 5.33
N LEU A 73 -16.60 -11.33 5.63
CA LEU A 73 -15.38 -11.04 6.40
C LEU A 73 -14.30 -10.32 5.56
N SER A 74 -14.48 -10.31 4.23
CA SER A 74 -13.51 -9.73 3.32
C SER A 74 -13.49 -8.21 3.39
N VAL A 75 -12.30 -7.63 3.25
CA VAL A 75 -12.15 -6.18 3.06
C VAL A 75 -12.59 -5.85 1.63
N PRO A 76 -13.49 -4.88 1.42
CA PRO A 76 -13.88 -4.46 0.08
C PRO A 76 -12.66 -4.11 -0.78
N GLU A 77 -12.55 -4.75 -1.94
CA GLU A 77 -11.41 -4.58 -2.88
C GLU A 77 -10.02 -4.87 -2.27
N ASN A 78 -9.94 -5.61 -1.15
CA ASN A 78 -8.72 -5.74 -0.33
C ASN A 78 -8.09 -4.39 0.07
N ASN A 79 -8.88 -3.32 0.14
CA ASN A 79 -8.38 -1.98 0.38
C ASN A 79 -8.92 -1.43 1.70
N VAL A 80 -8.06 -1.34 2.72
CA VAL A 80 -8.44 -0.83 4.05
C VAL A 80 -8.97 0.60 4.01
N ARG A 81 -8.71 1.36 2.94
CA ARG A 81 -9.30 2.71 2.75
C ARG A 81 -10.82 2.71 2.61
N ARG A 82 -11.42 1.54 2.35
CA ARG A 82 -12.88 1.37 2.31
C ARG A 82 -13.49 1.16 3.71
N LEU A 83 -12.66 0.99 4.74
CA LEU A 83 -13.09 0.79 6.12
C LEU A 83 -13.30 2.15 6.83
N TYR A 84 -14.17 2.20 7.83
CA TYR A 84 -14.34 3.39 8.67
C TYR A 84 -13.02 3.73 9.37
N ARG A 85 -12.54 4.97 9.18
CA ARG A 85 -11.21 5.45 9.61
C ARG A 85 -10.05 4.55 9.17
N HIS A 86 -10.26 3.75 8.12
CA HIS A 86 -9.34 2.73 7.63
C HIS A 86 -9.06 1.58 8.63
N ILE A 87 -9.96 1.37 9.60
CA ILE A 87 -9.78 0.41 10.71
C ILE A 87 -10.95 -0.56 10.80
N PHE A 88 -12.20 -0.09 10.74
CA PHE A 88 -13.38 -0.89 11.06
C PHE A 88 -14.24 -1.18 9.82
N HIS A 89 -14.58 -2.44 9.61
CA HIS A 89 -15.51 -2.78 8.54
C HIS A 89 -16.93 -2.30 8.91
N PRO A 90 -17.62 -1.54 8.04
CA PRO A 90 -18.90 -0.91 8.38
C PRO A 90 -19.96 -1.88 8.92
N CYS A 91 -20.02 -3.10 8.36
CA CYS A 91 -20.98 -4.12 8.79
C CYS A 91 -20.51 -4.96 9.99
N ILE A 92 -19.20 -5.01 10.29
CA ILE A 92 -18.64 -5.82 11.39
C ILE A 92 -18.49 -4.98 12.66
N GLY A 93 -18.33 -3.67 12.49
CA GLY A 93 -18.12 -2.73 13.59
C GLY A 93 -16.80 -3.00 14.32
N HIS A 94 -16.85 -2.87 15.65
CA HIS A 94 -15.68 -2.98 16.52
C HIS A 94 -15.45 -4.40 17.05
N SER A 95 -16.08 -5.41 16.47
CA SER A 95 -15.77 -6.83 16.74
C SER A 95 -14.46 -7.27 16.08
N MET A 96 -13.99 -6.55 15.05
CA MET A 96 -12.72 -6.79 14.37
C MET A 96 -12.13 -5.46 13.86
N ALA A 97 -10.80 -5.32 13.91
CA ALA A 97 -10.11 -4.10 13.52
C ALA A 97 -8.85 -4.39 12.67
N TRP A 98 -8.63 -3.59 11.64
CA TRP A 98 -7.43 -3.61 10.81
C TRP A 98 -6.46 -2.51 11.26
N ILE A 99 -5.50 -2.89 12.12
CA ILE A 99 -4.52 -1.96 12.68
C ILE A 99 -3.16 -2.15 11.99
N GLY A 100 -2.47 -1.05 11.69
CA GLY A 100 -1.14 -1.07 11.06
C GLY A 100 -1.13 -1.10 9.52
N PHE A 101 -2.30 -1.21 8.88
CA PHE A 101 -2.42 -1.22 7.42
C PHE A 101 -2.51 0.19 6.79
N VAL A 102 -2.70 1.22 7.62
CA VAL A 102 -2.77 2.61 7.14
C VAL A 102 -1.40 3.07 6.66
N ARG A 103 -1.33 3.49 5.40
CA ARG A 103 -0.16 4.14 4.80
C ARG A 103 -0.44 5.63 4.60
N PRO A 104 -0.10 6.49 5.58
CA PRO A 104 -0.35 7.92 5.46
C PRO A 104 0.61 8.54 4.43
N SER A 105 0.20 9.63 3.78
CA SER A 105 1.07 10.37 2.85
C SER A 105 2.25 11.04 3.56
N THR A 106 2.08 11.36 4.85
CA THR A 106 3.07 11.96 5.73
C THR A 106 2.95 11.35 7.14
N GLY A 107 4.04 11.33 7.90
CA GLY A 107 4.10 10.70 9.21
C GLY A 107 4.52 9.22 9.18
N GLY A 108 4.40 8.54 10.32
CA GLY A 108 4.84 7.16 10.50
C GLY A 108 3.68 6.20 10.72
N ILE A 109 3.85 4.96 10.29
CA ILE A 109 2.89 3.87 10.56
C ILE A 109 2.78 3.56 12.06
N PRO A 110 3.89 3.49 12.84
CA PRO A 110 3.80 3.20 14.28
C PRO A 110 2.85 4.13 15.07
N PRO A 111 2.93 5.47 14.98
CA PRO A 111 2.00 6.33 15.71
C PRO A 111 0.55 6.22 15.20
N CYS A 112 0.34 6.00 13.90
CA CYS A 112 -1.00 5.74 13.37
C CYS A 112 -1.58 4.44 13.95
N ALA A 113 -0.78 3.38 14.03
CA ALA A 113 -1.18 2.10 14.61
C ALA A 113 -1.46 2.22 16.11
N GLU A 114 -0.66 2.97 16.86
CA GLU A 114 -0.89 3.24 18.29
C GLU A 114 -2.23 3.93 18.50
N MET A 115 -2.51 5.01 17.77
CA MET A 115 -3.77 5.74 17.90
C MET A 115 -4.98 4.87 17.53
N ALA A 116 -4.86 4.05 16.48
CA ALA A 116 -5.89 3.08 16.10
C ALA A 116 -6.13 2.04 17.19
N ALA A 117 -5.07 1.49 17.79
CA ALA A 117 -5.16 0.52 18.87
C ALA A 117 -5.80 1.10 20.14
N ARG A 118 -5.44 2.33 20.52
CA ARG A 118 -6.04 3.04 21.65
C ARG A 118 -7.53 3.29 21.44
N TYR A 119 -7.92 3.69 20.24
CA TYR A 119 -9.33 3.89 19.92
C TYR A 119 -10.10 2.57 19.94
N PHE A 120 -9.54 1.51 19.36
CA PHE A 120 -10.12 0.16 19.42
C PHE A 120 -10.31 -0.33 20.85
N ALA A 121 -9.32 -0.18 21.72
CA ALA A 121 -9.41 -0.57 23.12
C ALA A 121 -10.55 0.16 23.86
N LEU A 122 -10.77 1.46 23.57
CA LEU A 122 -11.88 2.22 24.14
C LEU A 122 -13.25 1.74 23.66
N LEU A 123 -13.35 1.29 22.40
CA LEU A 123 -14.59 0.71 21.84
C LEU A 123 -14.88 -0.65 22.48
N VAL A 124 -13.88 -1.52 22.59
CA VAL A 124 -14.02 -2.84 23.24
C VAL A 124 -14.39 -2.69 24.73
N ALA A 125 -13.82 -1.70 25.42
CA ALA A 125 -14.15 -1.40 26.81
C ALA A 125 -15.50 -0.69 27.01
N GLY A 126 -16.27 -0.44 25.94
CA GLY A 126 -17.56 0.26 26.00
C GLY A 126 -17.46 1.76 26.36
N LYS A 127 -16.25 2.32 26.42
CA LYS A 127 -15.99 3.73 26.77
C LYS A 127 -16.19 4.69 25.58
N ARG A 128 -16.30 4.15 24.37
CA ARG A 128 -16.60 4.85 23.12
C ARG A 128 -17.55 3.99 22.29
N LYS A 129 -18.21 4.60 21.31
CA LYS A 129 -19.05 3.92 20.31
C LYS A 129 -18.60 4.31 18.90
N LEU A 130 -18.78 3.38 17.96
CA LEU A 130 -18.76 3.73 16.54
C LEU A 130 -20.02 4.54 16.20
N PRO A 131 -19.98 5.37 15.15
CA PRO A 131 -21.17 6.04 14.63
C PRO A 131 -22.26 5.06 14.19
#